data_AF-K9DC49-F1
#
_entry.id   AF-K9DC49-F1
#
_cell.length_a   1.000
_cell.length_b   1.000
_cell.length_c   1.000
_cell.angle_alpha   90.00
_cell.angle_beta   90.00
_cell.angle_gamma   90.00
#
_symmetry.space_group_name_H-M   'P 1'
#
loop_
_entity.id
_entity.type
_entity.pdbx_description
1 polymer ?
#
loop_
_entity_poly.entity_id
_entity_poly.type
_entity_poly.pdbx_seq_one_letter_code
_entity_poly.pdbx_strand_id
1 'polypeptide(L)'
;MIGGFRALFAAAMLALGAFSAVPATAGVLQCAPFAREVSGIEIFGNANTWWNQAAGRYDRGHEPRVGAVLSFASSRAMPVGHVAMVSKIVNDREVLLTHANWSYRGGVERNVRAIDVSPNNDWTDVRVWYGPIGDVGLRSNPTNGFIYADKPEIDQPVQIALADRATAGTDSAKGAF
;
A
#
# COMPACT_ATOMS: atom_id res chain seq x y z
N MET A 1 63.55 -9.97 13.70
CA MET A 1 62.47 -10.46 12.81
C MET A 1 61.13 -10.60 13.54
N ILE A 2 60.66 -9.57 14.29
CA ILE A 2 59.43 -9.68 15.11
C ILE A 2 58.41 -8.55 14.80
N GLY A 3 58.81 -7.51 14.05
CA GLY A 3 57.95 -6.35 13.72
C GLY A 3 56.97 -6.57 12.56
N GLY A 4 57.28 -7.45 11.61
CA GLY A 4 56.44 -7.69 10.43
C GLY A 4 55.16 -8.48 10.72
N PHE A 5 55.16 -9.32 11.76
CA PHE A 5 54.02 -10.19 12.09
C PHE A 5 52.85 -9.42 12.72
N ARG A 6 53.13 -8.32 13.44
CA ARG A 6 52.10 -7.51 14.11
C ARG A 6 51.26 -6.66 13.15
N ALA A 7 51.87 -6.16 12.07
CA ALA A 7 51.17 -5.36 11.07
C ALA A 7 50.22 -6.21 10.19
N LEU A 8 50.61 -7.45 9.90
CA LEU A 8 49.79 -8.41 9.13
C LEU A 8 48.54 -8.87 9.91
N PHE A 9 48.63 -9.03 11.23
CA PHE A 9 47.47 -9.37 12.07
C PHE A 9 46.46 -8.23 12.21
N ALA A 10 46.92 -6.97 12.26
CA ALA A 10 46.05 -5.79 12.36
C ALA A 10 45.27 -5.52 11.05
N ALA A 11 45.91 -5.72 9.89
CA ALA A 11 45.26 -5.57 8.58
C ALA A 11 44.22 -6.67 8.32
N ALA A 12 44.46 -7.90 8.80
CA ALA A 12 43.51 -9.00 8.66
C ALA A 12 42.23 -8.80 9.50
N MET A 13 42.30 -8.14 10.66
CA MET A 13 41.15 -7.82 11.50
C MET A 13 40.30 -6.66 10.95
N LEU A 14 40.90 -5.69 10.26
CA LEU A 14 40.14 -4.60 9.60
C LEU A 14 39.44 -5.07 8.30
N ALA A 15 40.01 -6.03 7.59
CA ALA A 15 39.42 -6.59 6.36
C ALA A 15 38.23 -7.54 6.63
N LEU A 16 38.14 -8.13 7.83
CA LEU A 16 37.10 -9.11 8.16
C LEU A 16 35.80 -8.49 8.68
N GLY A 17 35.79 -7.19 9.03
CA GLY A 17 34.60 -6.48 9.52
C GLY A 17 33.72 -5.84 8.43
N ALA A 18 34.18 -5.83 7.17
CA ALA A 18 33.53 -5.09 6.09
C ALA A 18 32.38 -5.84 5.37
N PHE A 19 32.04 -7.06 5.80
CA PHE A 19 31.05 -7.91 5.12
C PHE A 19 29.95 -8.48 6.04
N SER A 20 29.70 -7.88 7.20
CA SER A 20 28.48 -8.17 7.96
C SER A 20 27.28 -7.47 7.31
N ALA A 21 26.79 -8.04 6.21
CA ALA A 21 25.46 -7.74 5.72
C ALA A 21 24.46 -8.22 6.78
N VAL A 22 23.97 -7.30 7.62
CA VAL A 22 22.86 -7.59 8.52
C VAL A 22 21.67 -7.90 7.61
N PRO A 23 21.10 -9.12 7.65
CA PRO A 23 19.95 -9.43 6.84
C PRO A 23 18.83 -8.46 7.25
N ALA A 24 18.34 -7.66 6.31
CA ALA A 24 17.15 -6.86 6.51
C ALA A 24 16.00 -7.85 6.73
N THR A 25 15.56 -8.01 7.98
CA THR A 25 14.36 -8.79 8.27
C THR A 25 13.20 -8.02 7.66
N ALA A 26 12.68 -8.47 6.52
CA ALA A 26 11.51 -7.88 5.91
C ALA A 26 10.33 -8.04 6.88
N GLY A 27 10.04 -7.00 7.65
CA GLY A 27 8.86 -6.94 8.50
C GLY A 27 7.60 -7.08 7.65
N VAL A 28 6.49 -7.45 8.29
CA VAL A 28 5.21 -7.60 7.59
C VAL A 28 4.79 -6.25 7.05
N LEU A 29 4.62 -6.16 5.73
CA LEU A 29 4.30 -4.92 5.04
C LEU A 29 3.05 -4.26 5.65
N GLN A 30 3.14 -2.99 5.99
CA GLN A 30 2.05 -2.22 6.60
C GLN A 30 1.49 -1.23 5.57
N CYS A 31 0.27 -0.74 5.82
CA CYS A 31 -0.38 0.23 4.94
C CYS A 31 0.40 1.53 4.80
N ALA A 32 0.87 2.10 5.91
CA ALA A 32 1.60 3.36 5.94
C ALA A 32 2.89 3.35 5.08
N PRO A 33 3.87 2.47 5.30
CA PRO A 33 5.08 2.45 4.48
C PRO A 33 4.80 2.19 3.01
N PHE A 34 3.86 1.30 2.69
CA PHE A 34 3.46 1.03 1.31
C PHE A 34 2.78 2.25 0.66
N ALA A 35 1.87 2.92 1.37
CA ALA A 35 1.20 4.12 0.87
C ALA A 35 2.20 5.23 0.55
N ARG A 36 3.24 5.44 1.38
CA ARG A 36 4.31 6.40 1.07
C ARG A 36 5.03 6.04 -0.24
N GLU A 37 5.41 4.76 -0.39
CA GLU A 37 6.12 4.26 -1.56
C GLU A 37 5.33 4.52 -2.85
N VAL A 38 4.01 4.24 -2.84
CA VAL A 38 3.20 4.36 -4.06
C VAL A 38 2.66 5.77 -4.32
N SER A 39 2.55 6.63 -3.30
CA SER A 39 1.96 7.97 -3.44
C SER A 39 2.97 9.12 -3.42
N GLY A 40 4.19 8.88 -2.96
CA GLY A 40 5.19 9.94 -2.73
C GLY A 40 4.92 10.82 -1.50
N ILE A 41 3.89 10.55 -0.70
CA ILE A 41 3.64 11.28 0.55
C ILE A 41 4.66 10.85 1.62
N GLU A 42 5.40 11.81 2.17
CA GLU A 42 6.47 11.60 3.15
C GLU A 42 5.97 11.82 4.60
N ILE A 43 4.92 11.09 4.98
CA ILE A 43 4.36 11.09 6.34
C ILE A 43 4.66 9.76 7.03
N PHE A 44 5.17 9.82 8.27
CA PHE A 44 5.66 8.65 9.00
C PHE A 44 4.83 8.37 10.26
N GLY A 45 4.88 7.12 10.73
CA GLY A 45 4.13 6.67 11.91
C GLY A 45 2.76 6.07 11.57
N ASN A 46 1.94 5.92 12.61
CA ASN A 46 0.63 5.27 12.53
C ASN A 46 -0.32 6.01 11.59
N ALA A 47 -1.13 5.26 10.83
CA ALA A 47 -2.02 5.80 9.81
C ALA A 47 -3.02 6.84 10.34
N ASN A 48 -3.54 6.65 11.56
CA ASN A 48 -4.46 7.60 12.19
C ASN A 48 -3.85 8.99 12.47
N THR A 49 -2.53 9.11 12.51
CA THR A 49 -1.86 10.40 12.71
C THR A 49 -1.67 11.18 11.41
N TRP A 50 -1.80 10.51 10.24
CA TRP A 50 -1.44 11.09 8.95
C TRP A 50 -2.28 12.31 8.60
N TRP A 51 -3.58 12.29 8.91
CA TRP A 51 -4.47 13.42 8.63
C TRP A 51 -4.00 14.71 9.30
N ASN A 52 -3.58 14.63 10.56
CA ASN A 52 -3.09 15.78 11.31
C ASN A 52 -1.68 16.18 10.88
N GLN A 53 -0.80 15.21 10.62
CA GLN A 53 0.55 15.48 10.13
C GLN A 53 0.57 16.14 8.75
N ALA A 54 -0.43 15.84 7.91
CA ALA A 54 -0.57 16.45 6.60
C ALA A 54 -0.93 17.94 6.67
N ALA A 55 -1.56 18.41 7.77
CA ALA A 55 -1.94 19.81 7.90
C ALA A 55 -0.73 20.74 7.77
N GLY A 56 -0.78 21.68 6.82
CA GLY A 56 0.31 22.62 6.55
C GLY A 56 1.50 22.04 5.79
N ARG A 57 1.47 20.75 5.44
CA ARG A 57 2.51 20.07 4.64
C ARG A 57 1.99 19.56 3.29
N TYR A 58 0.74 19.11 3.28
CA TYR A 58 0.03 18.63 2.11
C TYR A 58 -1.38 19.22 2.11
N ASP A 59 -1.92 19.52 0.93
CA ASP A 59 -3.33 19.87 0.82
C ASP A 59 -4.20 18.66 1.20
N ARG A 60 -5.37 18.97 1.77
CA ARG A 60 -6.34 17.98 2.23
C ARG A 60 -7.74 18.37 1.80
N GLY A 61 -8.58 17.38 1.52
CA GLY A 61 -9.97 17.63 1.12
C GLY A 61 -10.79 16.36 1.01
N HIS A 62 -11.98 16.46 0.42
CA HIS A 62 -12.91 15.34 0.25
C HIS A 62 -13.11 14.95 -1.23
N GLU A 63 -12.47 15.67 -2.15
CA GLU A 63 -12.51 15.33 -3.56
C GLU A 63 -11.48 14.23 -3.85
N PRO A 64 -11.86 13.07 -4.42
CA PRO A 64 -10.93 12.03 -4.79
C PRO A 64 -10.03 12.50 -5.95
N ARG A 65 -8.73 12.20 -5.87
CA ARG A 65 -7.76 12.45 -6.95
C ARG A 65 -6.87 11.23 -7.11
N VAL A 66 -6.51 10.90 -8.36
CA VAL A 66 -5.54 9.84 -8.62
C VAL A 66 -4.20 10.19 -7.94
N GLY A 67 -3.62 9.23 -7.23
CA GLY A 67 -2.42 9.40 -6.41
C GLY A 67 -2.66 9.97 -5.01
N ALA A 68 -3.86 10.50 -4.72
CA ALA A 68 -4.19 10.94 -3.36
C ALA A 68 -4.30 9.75 -2.41
N VAL A 69 -3.99 9.97 -1.14
CA VAL A 69 -4.12 8.96 -0.09
C VAL A 69 -5.38 9.22 0.73
N LEU A 70 -6.33 8.28 0.66
CA LEU A 70 -7.49 8.23 1.53
C LEU A 70 -7.04 7.89 2.96
N SER A 71 -7.35 8.77 3.90
CA SER A 71 -7.01 8.61 5.33
C SER A 71 -8.20 8.10 6.11
N PHE A 72 -8.11 6.89 6.65
CA PHE A 72 -9.14 6.30 7.48
C PHE A 72 -8.99 6.72 8.94
N ALA A 73 -10.10 7.09 9.58
CA ALA A 73 -10.12 7.45 10.98
C ALA A 73 -9.95 6.21 11.88
N SER A 74 -9.42 6.43 13.08
CA SER A 74 -9.39 5.40 14.12
C SER A 74 -10.82 4.98 14.48
N SER A 75 -11.03 3.67 14.62
CA SER A 75 -12.28 3.09 15.12
C SER A 75 -12.00 1.89 16.01
N ARG A 76 -13.02 1.36 16.71
CA ARG A 76 -12.85 0.21 17.60
C ARG A 76 -12.20 -1.00 16.91
N ALA A 77 -12.59 -1.27 15.67
CA ALA A 77 -12.06 -2.38 14.88
C ALA A 77 -10.88 -1.98 13.98
N MET A 78 -10.40 -0.73 14.06
CA MET A 78 -9.19 -0.25 13.38
C MET A 78 -8.54 0.89 14.19
N PRO A 79 -7.92 0.59 15.36
CA PRO A 79 -7.49 1.63 16.30
C PRO A 79 -6.35 2.51 15.76
N VAL A 80 -5.48 1.93 14.93
CA VAL A 80 -4.33 2.64 14.33
C VAL A 80 -4.68 3.35 13.02
N GLY A 81 -5.95 3.35 12.62
CA GLY A 81 -6.40 3.87 11.33
C GLY A 81 -5.91 3.03 10.15
N HIS A 82 -6.07 3.57 8.95
CA HIS A 82 -5.55 2.98 7.70
C HIS A 82 -5.30 4.08 6.67
N VAL A 83 -4.48 3.79 5.67
CA VAL A 83 -4.24 4.68 4.53
C VAL A 83 -4.20 3.87 3.25
N ALA A 84 -4.78 4.42 2.19
CA ALA A 84 -4.83 3.76 0.89
C ALA A 84 -4.73 4.79 -0.24
N MET A 85 -3.90 4.52 -1.24
CA MET A 85 -3.76 5.43 -2.39
C MET A 85 -4.88 5.16 -3.40
N VAL A 86 -5.47 6.22 -3.93
CA VAL A 86 -6.40 6.16 -5.07
C VAL A 86 -5.61 5.89 -6.35
N SER A 87 -5.80 4.74 -6.97
CA SER A 87 -5.18 4.40 -8.26
C SER A 87 -6.05 4.80 -9.46
N LYS A 88 -7.37 4.90 -9.28
CA LYS A 88 -8.30 5.34 -10.33
C LYS A 88 -9.59 5.90 -9.74
N ILE A 89 -10.18 6.87 -10.41
CA ILE A 89 -11.56 7.33 -10.14
C ILE A 89 -12.49 6.63 -11.13
N VAL A 90 -13.52 5.96 -10.63
CA VAL A 90 -14.51 5.26 -11.45
C VAL A 90 -15.72 6.15 -11.69
N ASN A 91 -16.24 6.76 -10.63
CA ASN A 91 -17.31 7.75 -10.64
C ASN A 91 -17.31 8.54 -9.32
N ASP A 92 -18.31 9.41 -9.12
CA ASP A 92 -18.41 10.29 -7.95
C ASP A 92 -18.42 9.57 -6.59
N ARG A 93 -18.80 8.29 -6.57
CA ARG A 93 -18.90 7.44 -5.37
C ARG A 93 -17.98 6.23 -5.36
N GLU A 94 -17.21 6.00 -6.42
CA GLU A 94 -16.38 4.81 -6.53
C GLU A 94 -14.98 5.16 -7.02
N VAL A 95 -13.99 4.70 -6.25
CA VAL A 95 -12.58 4.75 -6.60
C VAL A 95 -11.98 3.36 -6.52
N LEU A 96 -10.86 3.18 -7.20
CA LEU A 96 -10.00 2.03 -7.00
C LEU A 96 -8.84 2.44 -6.10
N LEU A 97 -8.56 1.60 -5.11
CA LEU A 97 -7.51 1.77 -4.13
C LEU A 97 -6.36 0.81 -4.37
N THR A 98 -5.16 1.25 -4.05
CA THR A 98 -3.96 0.43 -3.93
C THR A 98 -3.40 0.61 -2.53
N HIS A 99 -3.34 -0.49 -1.77
CA HIS A 99 -2.94 -0.50 -0.37
C HIS A 99 -2.41 -1.85 0.08
N ALA A 100 -1.85 -1.91 1.29
CA ALA A 100 -1.35 -3.12 1.90
C ALA A 100 -2.00 -3.37 3.26
N ASN A 101 -1.99 -4.61 3.73
CA ASN A 101 -2.42 -5.01 5.06
C ASN A 101 -3.90 -4.70 5.37
N TRP A 102 -4.78 -4.87 4.37
CA TRP A 102 -6.22 -4.69 4.53
C TRP A 102 -6.95 -6.02 4.75
N SER A 103 -7.12 -6.85 3.72
CA SER A 103 -7.85 -8.12 3.88
C SER A 103 -7.00 -9.21 4.49
N TYR A 104 -5.69 -9.18 4.22
CA TYR A 104 -4.72 -10.14 4.72
C TYR A 104 -3.51 -9.42 5.30
N ARG A 105 -2.97 -10.00 6.38
CA ARG A 105 -1.81 -9.45 7.06
C ARG A 105 -0.62 -9.39 6.08
N GLY A 106 -0.12 -8.19 5.79
CA GLY A 106 0.97 -7.97 4.83
C GLY A 106 0.60 -8.09 3.35
N GLY A 107 -0.64 -8.44 3.01
CA GLY A 107 -1.07 -8.60 1.62
C GLY A 107 -1.18 -7.24 0.91
N VAL A 108 -0.80 -7.20 -0.36
CA VAL A 108 -0.97 -6.03 -1.23
C VAL A 108 -2.17 -6.22 -2.12
N GLU A 109 -3.06 -5.25 -2.11
CA GLU A 109 -4.27 -5.20 -2.92
C GLU A 109 -4.17 -3.98 -3.84
N ARG A 110 -4.30 -4.23 -5.15
CA ARG A 110 -4.15 -3.20 -6.19
C ARG A 110 -5.45 -3.06 -6.96
N ASN A 111 -5.84 -1.81 -7.21
CA ASN A 111 -7.06 -1.47 -7.95
C ASN A 111 -8.33 -2.09 -7.37
N VAL A 112 -8.42 -2.19 -6.04
CA VAL A 112 -9.58 -2.76 -5.36
C VAL A 112 -10.62 -1.68 -5.08
N ARG A 113 -11.90 -2.05 -5.14
CA ARG A 113 -13.00 -1.09 -5.07
C ARG A 113 -13.12 -0.46 -3.69
N ALA A 114 -13.37 0.84 -3.65
CA ALA A 114 -13.90 1.54 -2.49
C ALA A 114 -15.07 2.41 -2.90
N ILE A 115 -16.16 2.30 -2.14
CA ILE A 115 -17.42 2.98 -2.39
C ILE A 115 -17.70 3.95 -1.26
N ASP A 116 -17.97 5.21 -1.59
CA ASP A 116 -18.48 6.21 -0.68
C ASP A 116 -19.93 5.90 -0.31
N VAL A 117 -20.14 5.59 0.97
CA VAL A 117 -21.45 5.32 1.57
C VAL A 117 -21.91 6.45 2.49
N SER A 118 -21.20 7.59 2.50
CA SER A 118 -21.59 8.78 3.22
C SER A 118 -22.94 9.33 2.72
N PRO A 119 -23.80 9.84 3.61
CA PRO A 119 -25.06 10.47 3.22
C PRO A 119 -24.90 11.65 2.26
N ASN A 120 -23.80 12.39 2.39
CA ASN A 120 -23.59 13.67 1.69
C ASN A 120 -22.72 13.57 0.44
N ASN A 121 -22.22 12.38 0.07
CA ASN A 121 -21.23 12.21 -1.00
C ASN A 121 -19.91 12.94 -0.71
N ASP A 122 -19.48 12.95 0.55
CA ASP A 122 -18.32 13.69 1.03
C ASP A 122 -17.19 12.74 1.46
N TRP A 123 -17.27 11.45 1.10
CA TRP A 123 -16.26 10.44 1.40
C TRP A 123 -15.98 10.23 2.90
N THR A 124 -16.82 10.74 3.80
CA THR A 124 -16.64 10.59 5.26
C THR A 124 -16.86 9.17 5.76
N ASP A 125 -17.48 8.29 4.97
CA ASP A 125 -17.65 6.87 5.28
C ASP A 125 -17.56 6.00 4.02
N VAL A 126 -16.72 4.96 4.05
CA VAL A 126 -16.47 4.12 2.87
C VAL A 126 -16.59 2.63 3.17
N ARG A 127 -17.05 1.88 2.18
CA ARG A 127 -16.89 0.41 2.14
C ARG A 127 -15.80 0.05 1.16
N VAL A 128 -14.94 -0.87 1.56
CA VAL A 128 -13.77 -1.28 0.76
C VAL A 128 -13.90 -2.77 0.46
N TRP A 129 -13.42 -3.17 -0.71
CA TRP A 129 -13.18 -4.56 -1.09
C TRP A 129 -12.59 -5.38 0.07
N TYR A 130 -13.02 -6.63 0.17
CA TYR A 130 -12.54 -7.57 1.18
C TYR A 130 -12.31 -8.95 0.58
N GLY A 131 -11.06 -9.38 0.58
CA GLY A 131 -10.61 -10.58 -0.14
C GLY A 131 -11.33 -11.87 0.20
N PRO A 132 -11.61 -12.16 1.48
CA PRO A 132 -12.32 -13.38 1.85
C PRO A 132 -13.70 -13.54 1.22
N ILE A 133 -14.35 -12.45 0.80
CA ILE A 133 -15.65 -12.50 0.11
C ILE A 133 -15.56 -12.15 -1.38
N GLY A 134 -14.40 -11.67 -1.86
CA GLY A 134 -14.18 -11.31 -3.26
C GLY A 134 -14.97 -10.09 -3.76
N ASP A 135 -15.53 -9.29 -2.86
CA ASP A 135 -16.35 -8.12 -3.18
C ASP A 135 -16.20 -7.02 -2.11
N VAL A 136 -16.89 -5.90 -2.27
CA VAL A 136 -16.98 -4.81 -1.31
C VAL A 136 -17.54 -5.31 0.03
N GLY A 137 -16.75 -5.13 1.09
CA GLY A 137 -17.11 -5.53 2.44
C GLY A 137 -18.33 -4.78 2.97
N LEU A 138 -19.06 -5.42 3.88
CA LEU A 138 -20.26 -4.83 4.52
C LEU A 138 -19.92 -3.74 5.54
N ARG A 139 -18.73 -3.80 6.13
CA ARG A 139 -18.27 -2.85 7.13
C ARG A 139 -18.03 -1.48 6.49
N SER A 140 -18.74 -0.47 6.99
CA SER A 140 -18.40 0.92 6.70
C SER A 140 -17.23 1.36 7.59
N ASN A 141 -16.41 2.25 7.06
CA ASN A 141 -15.17 2.69 7.69
C ASN A 141 -15.11 4.22 7.60
N PRO A 142 -15.10 4.92 8.75
CA PRO A 142 -15.02 6.37 8.75
C PRO A 142 -13.68 6.81 8.17
N THR A 143 -13.72 7.87 7.37
CA THR A 143 -12.52 8.49 6.81
C THR A 143 -12.46 9.96 7.16
N ASN A 144 -11.26 10.52 7.12
CA ASN A 144 -11.04 11.95 7.28
C ASN A 144 -11.10 12.70 5.94
N GLY A 145 -10.99 11.98 4.82
CA GLY A 145 -10.80 12.54 3.47
C GLY A 145 -9.47 12.13 2.84
N PHE A 146 -9.04 12.90 1.84
CA PHE A 146 -7.88 12.67 1.00
C PHE A 146 -6.74 13.62 1.33
N ILE A 147 -5.53 13.07 1.36
CA ILE A 147 -4.27 13.81 1.41
C ILE A 147 -3.72 13.84 -0.02
N TYR A 148 -3.46 15.03 -0.55
CA TYR A 148 -3.04 15.19 -1.93
C TYR A 148 -1.50 15.16 -2.04
N ALA A 149 -1.00 14.31 -2.93
CA ALA A 149 0.42 14.29 -3.28
C ALA A 149 0.74 15.44 -4.25
N ASP A 150 1.91 16.06 -4.11
CA ASP A 150 2.34 17.18 -4.96
C ASP A 150 2.64 16.74 -6.41
N LYS A 151 2.88 15.43 -6.63
CA LYS A 151 3.01 14.78 -7.95
C LYS A 151 2.54 13.32 -7.91
N PRO A 152 1.46 12.94 -8.61
CA PRO A 152 1.11 11.53 -8.78
C PRO A 152 2.05 10.90 -9.82
N GLU A 153 3.08 10.19 -9.37
CA GLU A 153 3.94 9.39 -10.26
C GLU A 153 3.30 8.00 -10.46
N ILE A 154 2.28 7.92 -11.34
CA ILE A 154 1.59 6.65 -11.63
C ILE A 154 1.73 6.31 -13.12
N ASP A 155 2.86 5.72 -13.49
CA ASP A 155 3.08 5.14 -14.83
C ASP A 155 3.36 3.62 -14.74
N GLN A 156 2.61 2.93 -13.87
CA GLN A 156 2.72 1.48 -13.70
C GLN A 156 1.49 0.77 -14.25
N PRO A 157 1.61 -0.04 -15.32
CA PRO A 157 0.51 -0.83 -15.84
C PRO A 157 0.02 -1.84 -14.78
N VAL A 158 -1.29 -2.03 -14.73
CA VAL A 158 -1.99 -2.94 -13.81
C VAL A 158 -1.39 -4.35 -13.88
N GLN A 159 -0.60 -4.72 -12.87
CA GLN A 159 -0.12 -6.09 -12.69
C GLN A 159 -1.12 -6.83 -11.79
N ILE A 160 -2.02 -7.60 -12.41
CA ILE A 160 -2.80 -8.62 -11.71
C ILE A 160 -1.83 -9.77 -11.45
N ALA A 161 -1.47 -10.02 -10.20
CA ALA A 161 -0.89 -11.30 -9.83
C ALA A 161 -1.98 -12.36 -10.05
N LEU A 162 -2.01 -12.98 -11.23
CA LEU A 162 -2.81 -14.17 -11.47
C LEU A 162 -2.29 -15.24 -10.51
N ALA A 163 -3.07 -15.58 -9.49
CA ALA A 163 -2.96 -16.90 -8.90
C ALA A 163 -3.34 -17.93 -9.98
N ASP A 164 -2.48 -18.92 -10.15
CA ASP A 164 -2.55 -19.98 -11.15
C ASP A 164 -3.98 -20.49 -11.39
N ARG A 165 -4.48 -20.30 -12.62
CA ARG A 165 -5.48 -21.20 -13.19
C ARG A 165 -4.76 -22.23 -14.05
N ALA A 166 -4.09 -23.16 -13.38
CA ALA A 166 -3.95 -24.49 -13.96
C ALA A 166 -5.34 -25.14 -13.95
N THR A 167 -5.72 -25.72 -15.10
CA THR A 167 -6.91 -26.54 -15.37
C THR A 167 -8.21 -25.81 -15.78
N ALA A 168 -8.35 -25.57 -17.08
CA ALA A 168 -9.60 -25.80 -17.82
C ALA A 168 -9.35 -25.72 -19.33
N GLY A 169 -9.65 -26.81 -20.06
CA GLY A 169 -10.08 -26.74 -21.46
C GLY A 169 -9.04 -26.99 -22.54
N THR A 170 -8.56 -28.23 -22.67
CA THR A 170 -8.27 -28.78 -23.99
C THR A 170 -9.57 -28.90 -24.78
N ASP A 171 -9.76 -28.07 -25.79
CA ASP A 171 -10.58 -28.43 -26.97
C ASP A 171 -9.86 -27.93 -28.21
N SER A 172 -9.09 -28.84 -28.81
CA SER A 172 -8.48 -28.65 -30.11
C SER A 172 -9.54 -28.84 -31.18
N ALA A 173 -9.97 -27.74 -31.78
CA ALA A 173 -10.60 -27.74 -33.07
C ALA A 173 -9.60 -28.30 -34.12
N LYS A 174 -9.85 -29.53 -34.57
CA LYS A 174 -9.53 -29.99 -35.93
C LYS A 174 -10.89 -30.00 -36.64
N GLY A 175 -11.12 -29.32 -37.75
CA GLY A 175 -10.33 -29.36 -38.98
C GLY A 175 -11.15 -30.16 -40.00
N ALA A 176 -11.54 -29.50 -41.09
CA ALA A 176 -12.44 -29.94 -42.15
C ALA A 176 -12.15 -31.33 -42.78
N PHE A 177 -13.21 -31.87 -43.39
CA PHE A 177 -13.39 -33.11 -44.18
C PHE A 177 -13.85 -34.36 -43.43
#